data_AF-A0A965DYH0-F1
#
_entry.id   AF-A0A965DYH0-F1
#
_cell.length_a   1.000
_cell.length_b   1.000
_cell.length_c   1.000
_cell.angle_alpha   90.00
_cell.angle_beta   90.00
_cell.angle_gamma   90.00
#
_symmetry.space_group_name_H-M   'P 1'
#
loop_
_entity.id
_entity.type
_entity.pdbx_description
1 polymer ?
#
loop_
_entity_poly.entity_id
_entity_poly.type
_entity_poly.pdbx_seq_one_letter_code
_entity_poly.pdbx_strand_id
1 'polypeptide(L)'
;MPSRRVSRKHLKEGCVEPGPGDGLDPRLDRSEQLLSPTVGRKTLQLCSQIARCLTELLSSLGDDVLRDMIIVSVTPAKGNGRLLVTLAPAPSAVFREQASWMAAVARLGSLARYEVAIAIHRRKVPELVFDLQF
;
A
#
# COMPACT_ATOMS: atom_id res chain seq x y z
N MET A 1 10.29 -11.46 -22.43
CA MET A 1 11.21 -10.61 -23.20
C MET A 1 12.61 -10.86 -22.68
N PRO A 2 13.59 -11.22 -23.53
CA PRO A 2 14.93 -11.51 -23.03
C PRO A 2 15.57 -10.22 -22.51
N SER A 3 16.08 -10.23 -21.27
CA SER A 3 16.86 -9.11 -20.74
C SER A 3 18.14 -9.00 -21.56
N ARG A 4 18.17 -8.05 -22.50
CA ARG A 4 19.35 -7.79 -23.31
C ARG A 4 20.34 -7.02 -22.46
N ARG A 5 21.18 -7.74 -21.70
CA ARG A 5 22.46 -7.18 -21.23
C ARG A 5 23.21 -6.68 -22.47
N VAL A 6 23.63 -5.42 -22.45
CA VAL A 6 24.39 -4.84 -23.55
C VAL A 6 25.72 -5.58 -23.69
N SER A 7 26.17 -5.82 -24.93
CA SER A 7 27.41 -6.55 -25.16
C SER A 7 28.60 -5.74 -24.60
N ARG A 8 29.55 -6.41 -23.95
CA ARG A 8 30.77 -5.76 -23.42
C ARG A 8 31.59 -5.08 -24.53
N LYS A 9 31.47 -5.55 -25.77
CA LYS A 9 32.14 -4.95 -26.92
C LYS A 9 31.61 -3.54 -27.19
N HIS A 10 30.29 -3.36 -27.17
CA HIS A 10 29.67 -2.04 -27.37
C HIS A 10 29.91 -1.09 -26.18
N LEU A 11 30.02 -1.61 -24.95
CA LEU A 11 30.36 -0.79 -23.78
C LEU A 11 31.77 -0.18 -23.88
N LYS A 12 32.74 -0.91 -24.45
CA LYS A 12 34.12 -0.46 -24.61
C LYS A 12 34.33 0.55 -25.73
N GLU A 13 33.39 0.66 -26.67
CA GLU A 13 33.47 1.61 -27.79
C GLU A 13 33.19 3.05 -27.33
N GLY A 14 32.55 3.25 -26.17
CA GLY A 14 32.20 4.58 -25.64
C GLY A 14 32.68 4.89 -24.21
N CYS A 15 33.27 3.92 -23.50
CA CYS A 15 33.70 4.10 -22.11
C CYS A 15 35.18 3.72 -21.93
N VAL A 16 35.92 4.52 -21.17
CA VAL A 16 37.34 4.27 -20.84
C VAL A 16 37.49 2.99 -20.00
N GLU A 17 36.64 2.79 -19.00
CA GLU A 17 36.54 1.54 -18.23
C GLU A 17 35.08 1.34 -17.77
N PRO A 18 34.41 0.23 -18.13
CA PRO A 18 33.06 -0.04 -17.67
C PRO A 18 33.06 -0.43 -16.19
N GLY A 19 32.31 0.31 -15.39
CA GLY A 19 32.06 0.03 -13.98
C GLY A 19 31.08 -1.14 -13.77
N PRO A 20 30.95 -1.67 -12.54
CA PRO A 20 30.11 -2.83 -12.23
C PRO A 20 28.61 -2.62 -12.51
N GLY A 21 28.14 -1.37 -12.59
CA GLY A 21 26.76 -1.01 -12.93
C GLY A 21 26.51 -0.72 -14.42
N ASP A 22 27.54 -0.62 -15.25
CA ASP A 22 27.40 -0.16 -16.62
C ASP A 22 26.79 -1.22 -17.55
N GLY A 23 25.77 -0.82 -18.31
CA GLY A 23 25.03 -1.71 -19.21
C GLY A 23 23.99 -2.60 -18.52
N LEU A 24 23.72 -2.38 -17.24
CA LEU A 24 22.53 -2.92 -16.57
C LEU A 24 21.30 -2.09 -16.94
N ASP A 25 20.21 -2.76 -17.30
CA ASP A 25 18.91 -2.09 -17.44
C ASP A 25 18.49 -1.58 -16.04
N PRO A 26 18.13 -0.29 -15.86
CA PRO A 26 17.64 0.24 -14.59
C PRO A 26 16.48 -0.55 -13.98
N ARG A 27 15.72 -1.30 -14.80
CA ARG A 27 14.66 -2.21 -14.32
C ARG A 27 15.21 -3.42 -13.55
N LEU A 28 16.47 -3.78 -13.77
CA LEU A 28 17.15 -4.95 -13.20
C LEU A 28 18.08 -4.58 -12.03
N ASP A 29 18.38 -3.30 -11.84
CA ASP A 29 19.20 -2.76 -10.73
C ASP A 29 18.52 -2.86 -9.35
N ARG A 30 17.46 -3.67 -9.23
CA ARG A 30 16.72 -3.89 -7.98
C ARG A 30 17.28 -5.02 -7.12
N SER A 31 18.48 -5.52 -7.40
CA SER A 31 18.90 -6.85 -6.95
C SER A 31 19.44 -6.98 -5.53
N GLU A 32 19.77 -5.91 -4.80
CA GLU A 32 20.40 -6.09 -3.47
C GLU A 32 19.56 -5.64 -2.26
N GLN A 33 18.60 -4.73 -2.42
CA GLN A 33 17.74 -4.28 -1.32
C GLN A 33 16.46 -5.13 -1.11
N LEU A 34 16.19 -6.10 -2.00
CA LEU A 34 14.96 -6.91 -2.00
C LEU A 34 15.08 -8.28 -1.31
N LEU A 35 16.12 -8.51 -0.50
CA LEU A 35 16.34 -9.77 0.24
C LEU A 35 15.42 -9.96 1.46
N SER A 36 14.56 -8.99 1.78
CA SER A 36 13.41 -9.25 2.66
C SER A 36 12.40 -10.12 1.89
N PRO A 37 11.71 -11.09 2.53
CA PRO A 37 10.73 -11.93 1.84
C PRO A 37 9.69 -11.02 1.19
N THR A 38 9.84 -10.83 -0.12
CA THR A 38 9.22 -9.71 -0.81
C THR A 38 7.73 -9.93 -0.79
N VAL A 39 7.02 -9.07 -0.04
CA VAL A 39 5.59 -8.91 -0.20
C VAL A 39 5.34 -8.74 -1.70
N GLY A 40 4.71 -9.73 -2.32
CA GLY A 40 4.64 -9.81 -3.77
C GLY A 40 4.04 -8.54 -4.37
N ARG A 41 4.54 -8.10 -5.53
CA ARG A 41 4.10 -6.87 -6.21
C ARG A 41 2.57 -6.73 -6.30
N LYS A 42 1.86 -7.84 -6.56
CA LYS A 42 0.39 -7.87 -6.62
C LYS A 42 -0.28 -7.58 -5.28
N THR A 43 0.32 -8.00 -4.17
CA THR A 43 -0.16 -7.68 -2.82
C THR A 43 -0.01 -6.20 -2.53
N LEU A 44 1.14 -5.62 -2.87
CA LEU A 44 1.34 -4.16 -2.73
C LEU A 44 0.35 -3.37 -3.60
N GLN A 45 0.12 -3.82 -4.84
CA GLN A 45 -0.90 -3.21 -5.71
C GLN A 45 -2.30 -3.29 -5.10
N LEU A 46 -2.67 -4.43 -4.50
CA LEU A 46 -3.93 -4.59 -3.79
C LEU A 46 -4.03 -3.63 -2.60
N CYS A 47 -2.97 -3.50 -1.80
CA CYS A 47 -2.92 -2.55 -0.69
C CYS A 47 -3.16 -1.11 -1.19
N SER A 48 -2.49 -0.70 -2.27
CA SER A 48 -2.68 0.63 -2.85
C SER A 48 -4.10 0.86 -3.38
N GLN A 49 -4.72 -0.16 -3.99
CA GLN A 49 -6.10 -0.08 -4.47
C GLN A 49 -7.08 0.08 -3.30
N ILE A 50 -6.87 -0.69 -2.23
CA ILE A 50 -7.72 -0.64 -1.03
C ILE A 50 -7.54 0.69 -0.30
N ALA A 51 -6.32 1.21 -0.20
CA ALA A 51 -6.08 2.52 0.40
C ALA A 51 -6.91 3.61 -0.30
N ARG A 52 -6.91 3.66 -1.64
CA ARG A 52 -7.70 4.63 -2.41
C ARG A 52 -9.20 4.48 -2.17
N CYS A 53 -9.71 3.25 -2.27
CA CYS A 53 -11.11 2.95 -2.03
C CYS A 53 -11.57 3.39 -0.63
N LEU A 54 -10.77 3.11 0.40
CA LEU A 54 -11.10 3.49 1.77
C LEU A 54 -10.99 5.00 2.00
N THR A 55 -10.05 5.70 1.36
CA THR A 55 -9.98 7.17 1.41
C THR A 55 -11.22 7.83 0.80
N GLU A 56 -11.68 7.33 -0.34
CA GLU A 56 -12.92 7.78 -0.99
C GLU A 56 -14.14 7.49 -0.10
N LEU A 57 -14.19 6.29 0.49
CA LEU A 57 -15.24 5.92 1.43
C LEU A 57 -15.31 6.90 2.61
N LEU A 58 -14.20 7.13 3.33
CA LEU A 58 -14.19 8.05 4.47
C LEU A 58 -14.70 9.45 4.11
N SER A 59 -14.36 9.93 2.91
CA SER A 59 -14.81 11.23 2.41
C SER A 59 -16.30 11.26 2.06
N SER A 60 -16.85 10.13 1.59
CA SER A 60 -18.27 9.98 1.22
C SER A 60 -19.19 9.77 2.43
N LEU A 61 -18.65 9.37 3.57
CA LEU A 61 -19.42 9.15 4.78
C LEU A 61 -19.93 10.49 5.34
N GLY A 62 -21.19 10.48 5.78
CA GLY A 62 -21.80 11.58 6.52
C GLY A 62 -21.48 11.59 8.01
N ASP A 63 -20.50 10.80 8.45
CA ASP A 63 -20.03 10.75 9.85
C ASP A 63 -18.84 11.71 10.00
N ASP A 64 -19.04 12.81 10.72
CA ASP A 64 -18.02 13.84 10.92
C ASP A 64 -16.76 13.30 11.60
N VAL A 65 -16.89 12.27 12.45
CA VAL A 65 -15.72 11.63 13.08
C VAL A 65 -14.92 10.89 12.03
N LEU A 66 -15.56 10.10 11.17
CA LEU A 66 -14.83 9.34 10.14
C LEU A 66 -14.24 10.25 9.05
N ARG A 67 -14.91 11.37 8.75
CA ARG A 67 -14.41 12.39 7.81
C ARG A 67 -13.12 13.04 8.29
N ASP A 68 -12.97 13.22 9.60
CA ASP A 68 -11.78 13.78 10.21
C ASP A 68 -10.62 12.76 10.30
N MET A 69 -10.78 11.53 9.82
CA MET A 69 -9.70 10.52 9.80
C MET A 69 -9.05 10.40 8.43
N ILE A 70 -7.75 10.13 8.43
CA ILE A 70 -6.95 9.83 7.24
C ILE A 70 -6.36 8.43 7.31
N ILE A 71 -6.15 7.83 6.14
CA ILE A 71 -5.45 6.55 6.02
C ILE A 71 -3.96 6.83 5.93
N VAL A 72 -3.22 6.40 6.95
CA VAL A 72 -1.76 6.52 7.01
C VAL A 72 -1.12 5.44 6.16
N SER A 73 -1.59 4.19 6.31
CA SER A 73 -1.04 3.08 5.54
C SER A 73 -2.02 1.92 5.41
N VAL A 74 -1.83 1.12 4.34
CA VAL A 74 -2.46 -0.20 4.19
C VAL A 74 -1.35 -1.20 3.91
N THR A 75 -1.16 -2.14 4.83
CA THR A 75 -0.07 -3.11 4.76
C THR A 75 -0.60 -4.54 4.91
N PRO A 76 0.06 -5.55 4.33
CA PRO A 76 -0.30 -6.94 4.61
C PRO A 76 -0.03 -7.28 6.07
N ALA A 77 -1.05 -7.79 6.75
CA ALA A 77 -0.90 -8.29 8.12
C ALA A 77 -0.34 -9.72 8.12
N LYS A 78 0.19 -10.17 9.27
CA LYS A 78 0.59 -11.58 9.44
C LYS A 78 -0.64 -12.49 9.29
N GLY A 79 -0.57 -13.43 8.37
CA GLY A 79 -1.64 -14.40 8.08
C GLY A 79 -2.22 -14.28 6.67
N ASN A 80 -2.92 -15.32 6.22
CA ASN A 80 -3.43 -15.39 4.86
C ASN A 80 -4.64 -14.47 4.66
N GLY A 81 -4.48 -13.43 3.83
CA GLY A 81 -5.59 -12.61 3.36
C GLY A 81 -6.08 -11.53 4.33
N ARG A 82 -5.23 -11.12 5.28
CA ARG A 82 -5.49 -10.01 6.20
C ARG A 82 -4.69 -8.77 5.81
N LEU A 83 -5.29 -7.60 5.94
CA LEU A 83 -4.64 -6.31 5.73
C LEU A 83 -4.81 -5.45 6.98
N LEU A 84 -3.72 -4.83 7.39
CA LEU A 84 -3.70 -3.81 8.44
C LEU A 84 -3.93 -2.45 7.79
N VAL A 85 -4.96 -1.75 8.24
CA VAL A 85 -5.30 -0.39 7.85
C VAL A 85 -4.98 0.50 9.04
N THR A 86 -4.01 1.38 8.87
CA THR A 86 -3.61 2.35 9.88
C THR A 86 -4.32 3.67 9.62
N LEU A 87 -5.07 4.14 10.60
CA LEU A 87 -5.81 5.39 10.59
C LEU A 87 -5.23 6.35 11.61
N ALA A 88 -5.25 7.64 11.30
CA ALA A 88 -4.93 8.70 12.23
C ALA A 88 -5.92 9.86 12.06
N PRO A 89 -6.14 10.68 13.10
CA PRO A 89 -6.82 11.96 12.93
C PRO A 89 -6.08 12.82 11.90
N ALA A 90 -6.84 13.51 11.05
CA ALA A 90 -6.29 14.53 10.16
C ALA A 90 -5.65 15.65 11.01
N PRO A 91 -4.61 16.34 10.52
CA PRO A 91 -4.03 17.48 11.21
C PRO A 91 -5.03 18.61 11.51
N SER A 92 -6.12 18.70 10.72
CA SER A 92 -7.22 19.66 10.87
C SER A 92 -8.40 19.11 11.68
N ALA A 93 -8.31 17.88 12.20
CA ALA A 93 -9.40 17.25 12.91
C ALA A 93 -9.76 18.02 14.19
N VAL A 94 -11.05 18.06 14.50
CA VAL A 94 -11.51 18.55 15.80
C VAL A 94 -10.99 17.60 16.89
N PHE A 95 -10.53 18.15 18.01
CA PHE A 95 -10.14 17.34 19.16
C PHE A 95 -11.32 16.51 19.65
N ARG A 96 -11.13 15.19 19.73
CA ARG A 96 -12.10 14.23 20.25
C ARG A 96 -11.39 13.22 21.12
N GLU A 97 -12.10 12.68 22.10
CA GLU A 97 -11.58 11.61 22.96
C GLU A 97 -11.28 10.34 22.16
N GLN A 98 -10.22 9.63 22.55
CA GLN A 98 -9.81 8.36 21.95
C GLN A 98 -10.96 7.35 21.81
N ALA A 99 -11.84 7.27 22.81
CA ALA A 99 -12.99 6.38 22.80
C ALA A 99 -13.97 6.68 21.65
N SER A 100 -14.14 7.95 21.27
CA SER A 100 -15.02 8.36 20.17
C SER A 100 -14.48 7.88 18.81
N TRP A 101 -13.16 8.03 18.60
CA TRP A 101 -12.48 7.51 17.40
C TRP A 101 -12.60 5.99 17.29
N MET A 102 -12.33 5.28 18.38
CA MET A 102 -12.41 3.82 18.43
C MET A 102 -13.84 3.33 18.14
N ALA A 103 -14.86 3.98 18.72
CA ALA A 103 -16.25 3.62 18.48
C ALA A 103 -16.66 3.86 17.01
N ALA A 104 -16.20 4.94 16.39
CA ALA A 104 -16.48 5.22 14.98
C ALA A 104 -15.86 4.17 14.05
N VAL A 105 -14.57 3.84 14.27
CA VAL A 105 -13.87 2.82 13.46
C VAL A 105 -14.44 1.42 13.66
N ALA A 106 -14.90 1.08 14.87
CA ALA A 106 -15.58 -0.19 15.10
C ALA A 106 -16.85 -0.36 14.23
N ARG A 107 -17.58 0.72 13.95
CA ARG A 107 -18.76 0.70 13.07
C ARG A 107 -18.40 0.64 11.58
N LEU A 108 -17.24 1.18 11.21
CA LEU A 108 -16.78 1.24 9.83
C LEU A 108 -16.50 -0.16 9.24
N GLY A 109 -16.12 -1.14 10.05
CA GLY A 109 -15.58 -2.42 9.56
C GLY A 109 -16.45 -3.18 8.56
N SER A 110 -17.75 -3.31 8.82
CA SER A 110 -18.66 -4.05 7.91
C SER A 110 -18.85 -3.32 6.57
N LEU A 111 -19.03 -2.00 6.64
CA LEU A 111 -19.22 -1.16 5.46
C LEU A 111 -17.94 -1.07 4.62
N ALA A 112 -16.80 -0.84 5.25
CA ALA A 112 -15.51 -0.81 4.57
C ALA A 112 -15.20 -2.12 3.83
N ARG A 113 -15.56 -3.27 4.42
CA ARG A 113 -15.43 -4.56 3.74
C ARG A 113 -16.36 -4.70 2.55
N TYR A 114 -17.59 -4.20 2.65
CA TYR A 114 -18.54 -4.21 1.55
C TYR A 114 -18.04 -3.34 0.37
N GLU A 115 -17.61 -2.12 0.65
CA GLU A 115 -17.06 -1.22 -0.37
C GLU A 115 -15.80 -1.77 -1.03
N VAL A 116 -14.88 -2.33 -0.23
CA VAL A 116 -13.69 -3.01 -0.78
C VAL A 116 -14.10 -4.20 -1.65
N ALA A 117 -15.14 -4.95 -1.29
CA ALA A 117 -15.62 -6.08 -2.09
C ALA A 117 -16.10 -5.65 -3.47
N ILE A 118 -16.74 -4.48 -3.57
CA ILE A 118 -17.19 -3.88 -4.83
C ILE A 118 -15.98 -3.39 -5.64
N ALA A 119 -15.03 -2.72 -4.98
CA ALA A 119 -13.90 -2.09 -5.64
C ALA A 119 -12.86 -3.08 -6.21
N ILE A 120 -12.76 -4.29 -5.65
CA ILE A 120 -11.73 -5.27 -6.04
C ILE A 120 -12.32 -6.44 -6.83
N HIS A 121 -11.69 -6.79 -7.94
CA HIS A 121 -12.04 -7.97 -8.74
C HIS A 121 -11.33 -9.21 -8.19
N ARG A 122 -11.77 -9.73 -7.04
CA ARG A 122 -11.14 -10.89 -6.39
C ARG A 122 -12.16 -11.88 -5.83
N ARG A 123 -11.86 -13.17 -5.93
CA ARG A 123 -12.69 -14.27 -5.37
C ARG A 123 -12.95 -14.16 -3.87
N LYS A 124 -12.00 -13.62 -3.09
CA LYS A 124 -12.14 -13.46 -1.65
C LYS A 124 -11.70 -12.05 -1.22
N VAL A 125 -12.60 -11.36 -0.54
CA VAL A 125 -12.37 -10.05 0.07
C VAL A 125 -11.41 -10.23 1.25
N PRO A 126 -10.34 -9.43 1.36
CA PRO A 126 -9.45 -9.50 2.50
C PRO A 126 -10.17 -9.09 3.78
N GLU A 127 -9.72 -9.64 4.89
CA GLU A 127 -10.12 -9.17 6.22
C GLU A 127 -9.33 -7.90 6.54
N LEU A 128 -10.04 -6.84 6.93
CA LEU A 128 -9.46 -5.55 7.30
C LEU A 128 -9.35 -5.47 8.82
N VAL A 129 -8.14 -5.21 9.31
CA VAL A 129 -7.85 -4.94 10.71
C VAL A 129 -7.48 -3.48 10.82
N PHE A 130 -8.11 -2.75 11.75
CA PHE A 130 -7.87 -1.32 11.91
C PHE A 130 -6.96 -1.07 13.12
N ASP A 131 -5.98 -0.19 12.92
CA ASP A 131 -5.10 0.32 13.96
C ASP A 131 -5.17 1.85 13.97
N LEU A 132 -5.19 2.42 15.17
CA LEU A 132 -5.31 3.87 15.38
C LEU A 132 -3.97 4.41 15.87
N GLN A 133 -3.44 5.38 15.14
CA GLN A 133 -2.25 6.13 15.52
C GLN A 133 -2.66 7.53 15.96
N PHE A 134 -2.26 7.91 17.18
CA PHE A 134 -2.47 9.22 17.80
C PHE A 134 -1.13 9.89 18.04
#